data_AF-A0A7W0CU49-F1
#
_entry.id   AF-A0A7W0CU49-F1
#
_cell.length_a   1.000
_cell.length_b   1.000
_cell.length_c   1.000
_cell.angle_alpha   90.00
_cell.angle_beta   90.00
_cell.angle_gamma   90.00
#
_symmetry.space_group_name_H-M   'P 1'
#
loop_
_entity.id
_entity.type
_entity.pdbx_description
1 polymer ?
#
loop_
_entity_poly.entity_id
_entity_poly.type
_entity_poly.pdbx_seq_one_letter_code
_entity_poly.pdbx_strand_id
1 'polypeptide(L)'
;MQPLGSSSTAALANATTGLAEDARLPHGCNVAFRPGPYRGSLWMDVATVNRLADVIPHPGIRLGRSITDPDTIRLGLHRDGTTATIAVRENTTVLAGQKRSGKSGTLHNVTNDAGAADNCVVWHLDLNGGGISRAWLRPWLQGRTERPAIDWAAPCKEEALLMVQALIDIAVDRKSAHSELKARANVQLLPVSRELPQILLILDEGKEVLGTKITDEVTRQIRKRLETLVDIGGNEACNAVLSVLRSISTALSTDVLKQCANRATMRVFDQSEIDFLFGYRKGVTPADATEQGSGFLQAAGGPVRVFKAYYMLPSDIETAAVQIAEHRPDVDGDAVRVAGQAYETRLERMRWLFSTPAERGRLTPPEPVELPYGEGELWYPAGNEPVDVDGQDLLPERRRPGTVSRRDHLRLLPSDGVTAGWGTPVTRRPSTSPTMRDAAREESRPPLRAEQVRAVDGGEPLPEILERALEVRWDQGRLHTERLARLLDVTDTELGALLGALGVQPLPNAFERGGRRRRGYERGHLEDAADAIRRGELAVPPEVAAWTAA
;
A
#
# COMPACT_ATOMS: atom_id res chain seq x y z
N MET A 1 29.67 3.19 -25.49
CA MET A 1 29.51 3.45 -26.94
C MET A 1 28.78 4.78 -27.06
N GLN A 2 29.31 5.76 -27.80
CA GLN A 2 28.60 7.03 -28.04
C GLN A 2 27.60 6.82 -29.20
N PRO A 3 26.33 7.18 -29.06
CA PRO A 3 25.38 7.10 -30.17
C PRO A 3 25.76 8.14 -31.24
N LEU A 4 25.91 7.69 -32.49
CA LEU A 4 26.12 8.53 -33.67
C LEU A 4 24.75 8.86 -34.29
N GLY A 5 24.28 10.10 -34.16
CA GLY A 5 23.04 10.59 -34.79
C GLY A 5 21.91 10.94 -33.81
N SER A 6 20.74 11.31 -34.35
CA SER A 6 19.55 11.83 -33.64
C SER A 6 18.90 10.85 -32.64
N SER A 7 19.53 9.71 -32.36
CA SER A 7 19.10 8.75 -31.34
C SER A 7 19.21 9.37 -29.95
N SER A 8 18.07 9.81 -29.43
CA SER A 8 17.98 10.33 -28.08
C SER A 8 18.27 9.21 -27.07
N THR A 9 18.81 9.58 -25.91
CA THR A 9 18.93 8.67 -24.76
C THR A 9 17.60 8.01 -24.40
N ALA A 10 16.48 8.68 -24.68
CA ALA A 10 15.12 8.14 -24.52
C ALA A 10 14.81 6.98 -25.50
N ALA A 11 15.28 7.03 -26.74
CA ALA A 11 15.10 5.95 -27.70
C ALA A 11 15.80 4.66 -27.23
N LEU A 12 17.02 4.78 -26.71
CA LEU A 12 17.75 3.65 -26.12
C LEU A 12 17.08 3.12 -24.86
N ALA A 13 16.62 4.01 -23.97
CA ALA A 13 15.90 3.62 -22.76
C ALA A 13 14.59 2.87 -23.07
N ASN A 14 13.92 3.18 -24.18
CA ASN A 14 12.70 2.48 -24.62
C ASN A 14 13.00 1.14 -25.33
N ALA A 15 14.22 0.91 -25.80
CA ALA A 15 14.62 -0.29 -26.53
C ALA A 15 15.11 -1.43 -25.62
N THR A 16 15.09 -1.28 -24.30
CA THR A 16 15.68 -2.23 -23.33
C THR A 16 15.13 -3.65 -23.44
N THR A 17 13.82 -3.80 -23.71
CA THR A 17 13.20 -5.12 -23.89
C THR A 17 13.72 -5.82 -25.14
N GLY A 18 13.70 -5.14 -26.29
CA GLY A 18 14.23 -5.69 -27.55
C GLY A 18 15.72 -6.03 -27.45
N LEU A 19 16.51 -5.19 -26.79
CA LEU A 19 17.93 -5.47 -26.54
C LEU A 19 18.15 -6.71 -25.65
N ALA A 20 17.28 -6.94 -24.66
CA ALA A 20 17.34 -8.15 -23.84
C ALA A 20 16.97 -9.42 -24.62
N GLU A 21 15.98 -9.32 -25.52
CA GLU A 21 15.56 -10.41 -26.43
C GLU A 21 16.66 -10.75 -27.44
N ASP A 22 17.25 -9.73 -28.08
CA ASP A 22 18.35 -9.87 -29.04
C ASP A 22 19.58 -10.50 -28.37
N ALA A 23 19.88 -10.11 -27.13
CA ALA A 23 20.94 -10.69 -26.32
C ALA A 23 20.60 -12.09 -25.75
N ARG A 24 19.37 -12.59 -25.99
CA ARG A 24 18.86 -13.87 -25.50
C ARG A 24 19.02 -14.05 -24.00
N LEU A 25 18.78 -12.99 -23.23
CA LEU A 25 18.88 -13.05 -21.79
C LEU A 25 17.79 -13.98 -21.22
N PRO A 26 18.08 -14.77 -20.17
CA PRO A 26 17.06 -15.58 -19.50
C PRO A 26 15.89 -14.73 -18.98
N HIS A 27 14.70 -15.32 -18.84
CA HIS A 27 13.57 -14.60 -18.25
C HIS A 27 13.90 -14.04 -16.85
N GLY A 28 13.52 -12.79 -16.61
CA GLY A 28 13.85 -12.03 -15.39
C GLY A 28 15.23 -11.36 -15.39
N CYS A 29 16.05 -11.61 -16.40
CA CYS A 29 17.21 -10.78 -16.73
C CYS A 29 16.77 -9.57 -17.59
N ASN A 30 17.57 -8.50 -17.59
CA ASN A 30 17.21 -7.28 -18.31
C ASN A 30 18.43 -6.49 -18.76
N VAL A 31 18.17 -5.54 -19.66
CA VAL A 31 19.07 -4.44 -19.98
C VAL A 31 18.52 -3.17 -19.32
N ALA A 32 19.39 -2.36 -18.73
CA ALA A 32 19.06 -1.03 -18.23
C ALA A 32 20.10 -0.02 -18.69
N PHE A 33 19.68 1.21 -18.94
CA PHE A 33 20.58 2.32 -19.22
C PHE A 33 20.60 3.28 -18.05
N ARG A 34 21.79 3.75 -17.69
CA ARG A 34 21.99 4.83 -16.71
C ARG A 34 22.86 5.94 -17.29
N PRO A 35 22.69 7.20 -16.84
CA PRO A 35 23.53 8.31 -17.28
C PRO A 35 25.01 7.98 -17.11
N GLY A 36 25.79 8.19 -18.17
CA GLY A 36 27.24 8.13 -18.11
C GLY A 36 27.84 9.44 -17.57
N PRO A 37 29.18 9.54 -17.51
CA PRO A 37 29.86 10.72 -16.96
C PRO A 37 29.64 12.02 -17.74
N TYR A 38 29.14 11.94 -18.99
CA TYR A 38 28.89 13.09 -19.85
C TYR A 38 27.49 13.02 -20.47
N ARG A 39 26.88 14.18 -20.75
CA ARG A 39 25.64 14.23 -21.53
C ARG A 39 25.84 13.57 -22.90
N GLY A 40 24.91 12.71 -23.31
CA GLY A 40 25.04 11.90 -24.52
C GLY A 40 25.85 10.60 -24.32
N SER A 41 26.39 10.34 -23.13
CA SER A 41 26.96 9.05 -22.76
C SER A 41 26.00 8.29 -21.83
N LEU A 42 25.87 6.99 -22.04
CA LEU A 42 25.10 6.09 -21.19
C LEU A 42 25.97 4.88 -20.83
N TRP A 43 25.78 4.37 -19.61
CA TRP A 43 26.20 3.03 -19.25
C TRP A 43 25.03 2.08 -19.47
N MET A 44 25.34 0.90 -20.02
CA MET A 44 24.37 -0.17 -20.25
C MET A 44 24.69 -1.29 -19.27
N ASP A 45 23.80 -1.50 -18.31
CA ASP A 45 23.91 -2.58 -17.35
C ASP A 45 23.11 -3.77 -17.87
N VAL A 46 23.78 -4.91 -18.04
CA VAL A 46 23.20 -6.16 -18.55
C VAL A 46 23.17 -7.17 -17.42
N ALA A 47 21.98 -7.45 -16.89
CA ALA A 47 21.82 -8.52 -15.92
C ALA A 47 21.85 -9.86 -16.66
N THR A 48 22.78 -10.74 -16.31
CA THR A 48 22.90 -12.09 -16.89
C THR A 48 22.42 -13.19 -15.92
N VAL A 49 22.10 -12.82 -14.69
CA VAL A 49 21.60 -13.70 -13.63
C VAL A 49 20.34 -13.09 -13.03
N ASN A 50 19.25 -13.84 -13.02
CA ASN A 50 18.00 -13.42 -12.39
C ASN A 50 18.07 -13.60 -10.86
N ARG A 51 18.70 -12.63 -10.18
CA ARG A 51 18.73 -12.58 -8.71
C ARG A 51 17.36 -12.32 -8.07
N LEU A 52 16.36 -11.90 -8.84
CA LEU A 52 15.01 -11.68 -8.32
C LEU A 52 14.30 -13.00 -8.02
N ALA A 53 14.69 -14.10 -8.68
CA ALA A 53 14.14 -15.44 -8.43
C ALA A 53 14.67 -16.06 -7.12
N ASP A 54 15.85 -15.65 -6.66
CA ASP A 54 16.48 -16.20 -5.46
C ASP A 54 15.75 -15.77 -4.19
N VAL A 55 15.88 -16.56 -3.13
CA VAL A 55 15.63 -16.09 -1.75
C VAL A 55 16.92 -15.45 -1.27
N ILE A 56 16.89 -14.15 -0.96
CA ILE A 56 18.07 -13.41 -0.51
C ILE A 56 18.00 -13.29 1.01
N PRO A 57 18.84 -14.00 1.79
CA PRO A 57 18.83 -13.90 3.25
C PRO A 57 19.14 -12.47 3.70
N HIS A 58 18.54 -12.06 4.82
CA HIS A 58 18.90 -10.80 5.45
C HIS A 58 20.37 -10.82 5.87
N PRO A 59 21.16 -9.76 5.60
CA PRO A 59 22.62 -9.73 5.83
C PRO A 59 23.03 -9.63 7.32
N GLY A 60 22.11 -9.88 8.25
CA GLY A 60 22.32 -9.70 9.69
C GLY A 60 22.14 -8.25 10.17
N ILE A 61 21.98 -8.10 11.48
CA ILE A 61 21.83 -6.79 12.16
C ILE A 61 23.11 -5.96 12.09
N ARG A 62 22.99 -4.64 12.09
CA ARG A 62 24.10 -3.69 12.22
C ARG A 62 23.80 -2.68 13.32
N LEU A 63 24.38 -2.91 14.49
CA LEU A 63 24.33 -1.95 15.60
C LEU A 63 25.26 -0.77 15.32
N GLY A 64 25.05 0.38 15.98
CA GLY A 64 25.99 1.51 15.92
C GLY A 64 25.76 2.48 14.76
N ARG A 65 24.68 2.31 13.97
CA ARG A 65 24.38 3.17 12.81
C ARG A 65 23.50 4.34 13.20
N SER A 66 23.61 5.44 12.49
CA SER A 66 22.67 6.55 12.62
C SER A 66 21.50 6.38 11.65
N ILE A 67 20.28 6.68 12.09
CA ILE A 67 19.10 6.72 11.20
C ILE A 67 19.21 7.78 10.11
N THR A 68 20.13 8.75 10.27
CA THR A 68 20.43 9.77 9.26
C THR A 68 21.27 9.23 8.11
N ASP A 69 21.94 8.08 8.27
CA ASP A 69 22.76 7.54 7.20
C ASP A 69 21.84 6.96 6.11
N PRO A 70 22.05 7.32 4.83
CA PRO A 70 21.14 6.96 3.73
C PRO A 70 21.11 5.45 3.43
N ASP A 71 22.06 4.70 3.97
CA ASP A 71 22.19 3.26 3.82
C ASP A 71 21.81 2.47 5.09
N THR A 72 21.28 3.14 6.13
CA THR A 72 20.91 2.47 7.38
C THR A 72 19.79 1.47 7.17
N ILE A 73 18.68 1.88 6.55
CA ILE A 73 17.53 1.00 6.29
C ILE A 73 17.71 0.26 4.96
N ARG A 74 17.97 -1.04 5.02
CA ARG A 74 18.19 -1.90 3.86
C ARG A 74 16.97 -2.77 3.61
N LEU A 75 16.30 -2.55 2.48
CA LEU A 75 15.12 -3.32 2.10
C LEU A 75 15.49 -4.62 1.38
N GLY A 76 16.59 -4.63 0.64
CA GLY A 76 16.94 -5.72 -0.26
C GLY A 76 18.07 -5.38 -1.23
N LEU A 77 18.08 -6.02 -2.39
CA LEU A 77 19.01 -5.74 -3.49
C LEU A 77 18.28 -5.32 -4.76
N HIS A 78 18.85 -4.36 -5.48
CA HIS A 78 18.48 -4.05 -6.86
C HIS A 78 19.01 -5.12 -7.83
N ARG A 79 18.54 -5.10 -9.08
CA ARG A 79 18.97 -6.06 -10.13
C ARG A 79 20.48 -6.07 -10.38
N ASP A 80 21.14 -4.93 -10.19
CA ASP A 80 22.60 -4.78 -10.33
C ASP A 80 23.39 -5.22 -9.08
N GLY A 81 22.70 -5.74 -8.06
CA GLY A 81 23.29 -6.16 -6.79
C GLY A 81 23.58 -5.03 -5.80
N THR A 82 23.31 -3.77 -6.16
CA THR A 82 23.39 -2.66 -5.19
C THR A 82 22.27 -2.76 -4.16
N THR A 83 22.53 -2.34 -2.92
CA THR A 83 21.53 -2.38 -1.86
C THR A 83 20.37 -1.43 -2.15
N ALA A 84 19.15 -1.91 -2.02
CA ALA A 84 17.94 -1.10 -2.05
C ALA A 84 17.72 -0.51 -0.65
N THR A 85 17.85 0.81 -0.52
CA THR A 85 17.76 1.52 0.76
C THR A 85 16.71 2.61 0.74
N ILE A 86 16.23 3.00 1.93
CA ILE A 86 15.36 4.15 2.12
C ILE A 86 15.90 5.05 3.24
N ALA A 87 15.79 6.36 3.07
CA ALA A 87 16.12 7.33 4.11
C ALA A 87 14.84 7.74 4.84
N VAL A 88 14.67 7.31 6.08
CA VAL A 88 13.44 7.54 6.87
C VAL A 88 13.56 8.66 7.90
N ARG A 89 14.72 9.34 7.97
CA ARG A 89 14.88 10.50 8.85
C ARG A 89 13.97 11.63 8.44
N GLU A 90 14.06 12.02 7.17
CA GLU A 90 13.34 13.18 6.63
C GLU A 90 12.10 12.77 5.82
N ASN A 91 12.07 11.56 5.25
CA ASN A 91 11.03 11.15 4.30
C ASN A 91 10.11 10.07 4.88
N THR A 92 8.80 10.35 4.90
CA THR A 92 7.79 9.32 5.11
C THR A 92 7.83 8.31 3.96
N THR A 93 7.71 7.04 4.31
CA THR A 93 7.72 5.95 3.34
C THR A 93 6.34 5.34 3.21
N VAL A 94 5.89 5.13 1.97
CA VAL A 94 4.73 4.26 1.70
C VAL A 94 5.21 2.92 1.13
N LEU A 95 4.69 1.82 1.67
CA LEU A 95 4.95 0.46 1.20
C LEU A 95 3.63 -0.24 0.87
N ALA A 96 3.36 -0.41 -0.41
CA ALA A 96 2.19 -1.16 -0.87
C ALA A 96 2.51 -2.62 -1.17
N GLY A 97 1.50 -3.49 -1.12
CA GLY A 97 1.64 -4.85 -1.60
C GLY A 97 0.48 -5.75 -1.22
N GLN A 98 0.03 -6.56 -2.16
CA GLN A 98 -1.04 -7.53 -1.93
C GLN A 98 -0.62 -8.59 -0.89
N LYS A 99 -1.59 -9.30 -0.31
CA LYS A 99 -1.31 -10.38 0.65
C LYS A 99 -0.32 -11.39 0.06
N ARG A 100 0.67 -11.80 0.85
CA ARG A 100 1.75 -12.75 0.48
C ARG A 100 2.73 -12.24 -0.60
N SER A 101 2.73 -10.95 -0.94
CA SER A 101 3.71 -10.35 -1.87
C SER A 101 5.12 -10.20 -1.28
N GLY A 102 5.26 -10.28 0.05
CA GLY A 102 6.52 -10.05 0.78
C GLY A 102 6.52 -8.77 1.62
N LYS A 103 5.43 -7.98 1.61
CA LYS A 103 5.27 -6.71 2.33
C LYS A 103 5.66 -6.79 3.82
N SER A 104 5.09 -7.74 4.57
CA SER A 104 5.40 -7.90 6.00
C SER A 104 6.86 -8.30 6.23
N GLY A 105 7.47 -9.08 5.33
CA GLY A 105 8.90 -9.37 5.35
C GLY A 105 9.75 -8.11 5.19
N THR A 106 9.37 -7.24 4.25
CA THR A 106 10.03 -5.95 4.08
C THR A 106 9.87 -5.04 5.31
N LEU A 107 8.72 -5.07 6.00
CA LEU A 107 8.56 -4.34 7.26
C LEU A 107 9.49 -4.87 8.36
N HIS A 108 9.73 -6.18 8.43
CA HIS A 108 10.73 -6.73 9.37
C HIS A 108 12.14 -6.20 9.06
N ASN A 109 12.51 -6.04 7.78
CA ASN A 109 13.80 -5.43 7.43
C ASN A 109 13.90 -3.98 7.92
N VAL A 110 12.81 -3.21 7.81
CA VAL A 110 12.75 -1.82 8.33
C VAL A 110 12.87 -1.82 9.86
N THR A 111 12.07 -2.63 10.57
CA THR A 111 12.13 -2.73 12.04
C THR A 111 13.52 -3.14 12.51
N ASN A 112 14.16 -4.10 11.83
CA ASN A 112 15.51 -4.57 12.15
C ASN A 112 16.52 -3.42 12.09
N ASP A 113 16.62 -2.76 10.94
CA ASP A 113 17.66 -1.75 10.73
C ASP A 113 17.36 -0.44 11.47
N ALA A 114 16.09 -0.07 11.65
CA ALA A 114 15.71 1.10 12.43
C ALA A 114 15.90 0.88 13.94
N GLY A 115 15.48 -0.28 14.45
CA GLY A 115 15.65 -0.61 15.88
C GLY A 115 17.12 -0.81 16.26
N ALA A 116 17.97 -1.17 15.31
CA ALA A 116 19.42 -1.28 15.51
C ALA A 116 20.16 0.06 15.51
N ALA A 117 19.52 1.16 15.10
CA ALA A 117 20.13 2.47 15.02
C ALA A 117 20.25 3.13 16.41
N ASP A 118 21.35 3.85 16.64
CA ASP A 118 21.72 4.40 17.95
C ASP A 118 20.82 5.56 18.39
N ASN A 119 20.14 6.18 17.43
CA ASN A 119 19.34 7.39 17.58
C ASN A 119 17.92 7.20 17.01
N CYS A 120 17.38 5.98 17.03
CA CYS A 120 16.01 5.70 16.63
C CYS A 120 15.31 4.76 17.61
N VAL A 121 14.05 5.08 17.91
CA VAL A 121 13.10 4.24 18.63
C VAL A 121 11.97 3.86 17.68
N VAL A 122 11.63 2.58 17.61
CA VAL A 122 10.58 2.07 16.72
C VAL A 122 9.28 1.86 17.49
N TRP A 123 8.18 2.37 16.94
CA TRP A 123 6.80 2.10 17.38
C TRP A 123 6.04 1.38 16.26
N HIS A 124 5.13 0.48 16.62
CA HIS A 124 4.30 -0.27 15.67
C HIS A 124 2.81 0.03 15.85
N LEU A 125 2.12 0.35 14.76
CA LEU A 125 0.66 0.37 14.69
C LEU A 125 0.21 -0.82 13.83
N ASP A 126 -0.41 -1.81 14.46
CA ASP A 126 -0.63 -3.15 13.88
C ASP A 126 -2.01 -3.68 14.28
N LEU A 127 -3.05 -3.10 13.68
CA LEU A 127 -4.45 -3.36 14.04
C LEU A 127 -4.92 -4.81 13.76
N ASN A 128 -4.13 -5.59 13.04
CA ASN A 128 -4.43 -7.00 12.77
C ASN A 128 -4.00 -7.91 13.93
N GLY A 129 -4.29 -7.49 15.16
CA GLY A 129 -3.95 -8.21 16.39
C GLY A 129 -2.45 -8.28 16.67
N GLY A 130 -1.64 -7.38 16.11
CA GLY A 130 -0.21 -7.32 16.40
C GLY A 130 0.63 -8.37 15.67
N GLY A 131 0.22 -8.79 14.47
CA GLY A 131 0.86 -9.87 13.70
C GLY A 131 2.38 -9.70 13.48
N ILE A 132 2.82 -8.52 13.02
CA ILE A 132 4.26 -8.25 12.85
C ILE A 132 4.92 -7.91 14.19
N SER A 133 4.18 -7.25 15.09
CA SER A 133 4.69 -6.75 16.36
C SER A 133 5.05 -7.87 17.33
N ARG A 134 4.25 -8.94 17.35
CA ARG A 134 4.41 -10.06 18.29
C ARG A 134 5.75 -10.79 18.14
N ALA A 135 6.32 -10.85 16.94
CA ALA A 135 7.63 -11.48 16.73
C ALA A 135 8.74 -10.73 17.47
N TRP A 136 8.70 -9.40 17.46
CA TRP A 136 9.68 -8.52 18.11
C TRP A 136 9.47 -8.37 19.62
N LEU A 137 8.22 -8.49 20.09
CA LEU A 137 7.90 -8.41 21.53
C LEU A 137 8.16 -9.72 22.27
N ARG A 138 8.27 -10.84 21.55
CA ARG A 138 8.34 -12.18 22.13
C ARG A 138 9.46 -12.35 23.17
N PRO A 139 10.72 -11.92 22.94
CA PRO A 139 11.76 -12.05 23.96
C PRO A 139 11.41 -11.35 25.28
N TRP A 140 10.83 -10.16 25.21
CA TRP A 140 10.43 -9.39 26.39
C TRP A 140 9.20 -9.95 27.09
N LEU A 141 8.18 -10.40 26.35
CA LEU A 141 7.00 -11.05 26.92
C LEU A 141 7.38 -12.35 27.67
N GLN A 142 8.41 -13.04 27.19
CA GLN A 142 8.97 -14.26 27.82
C GLN A 142 9.99 -13.96 28.94
N GLY A 143 10.27 -12.69 29.25
CA GLY A 143 11.22 -12.31 30.30
C GLY A 143 12.69 -12.54 29.96
N ARG A 144 13.04 -12.76 28.68
CA ARG A 144 14.44 -12.90 28.24
C ARG A 144 15.17 -11.58 28.07
N THR A 145 14.44 -10.47 28.06
CA THR A 145 14.96 -9.11 27.95
C THR A 145 14.18 -8.22 28.90
N GLU A 146 14.83 -7.22 29.49
CA GLU A 146 14.21 -6.32 30.48
C GLU A 146 13.19 -5.36 29.85
N ARG A 147 13.45 -4.96 28.60
CA ARG A 147 12.60 -4.06 27.80
C ARG A 147 12.36 -4.62 26.39
N PRO A 148 11.29 -4.21 25.69
CA PRO A 148 11.01 -4.71 24.36
C PRO A 148 11.90 -4.07 23.29
N ALA A 149 12.12 -4.80 22.19
CA ALA A 149 12.86 -4.31 21.01
C ALA A 149 12.13 -3.15 20.30
N ILE A 150 10.80 -3.18 20.31
CA ILE A 150 9.92 -2.10 19.85
C ILE A 150 9.37 -1.44 21.09
N ASP A 151 9.46 -0.12 21.16
CA ASP A 151 9.13 0.60 22.38
C ASP A 151 7.62 0.70 22.67
N TRP A 152 6.81 0.83 21.62
CA TRP A 152 5.35 0.83 21.74
C TRP A 152 4.71 0.08 20.56
N ALA A 153 3.82 -0.89 20.82
CA ALA A 153 3.01 -1.56 19.80
C ALA A 153 1.50 -1.45 20.10
N ALA A 154 0.72 -1.00 19.12
CA ALA A 154 -0.73 -0.84 19.20
C ALA A 154 -1.46 -1.90 18.37
N PRO A 155 -2.06 -2.93 19.01
CA PRO A 155 -2.77 -4.01 18.31
C PRO A 155 -4.27 -3.73 18.08
N CYS A 156 -4.80 -2.60 18.58
CA CYS A 156 -6.20 -2.20 18.46
C CYS A 156 -6.31 -0.68 18.24
N LYS A 157 -7.52 -0.21 17.90
CA LYS A 157 -7.76 1.18 17.47
C LYS A 157 -7.57 2.18 18.61
N GLU A 158 -8.00 1.82 19.80
CA GLU A 158 -7.96 2.68 20.98
C GLU A 158 -6.49 2.92 21.40
N GLU A 159 -5.69 1.86 21.49
CA GLU A 159 -4.24 1.97 21.74
C GLU A 159 -3.52 2.71 20.61
N ALA A 160 -3.94 2.49 19.35
CA ALA A 160 -3.38 3.20 18.21
C ALA A 160 -3.68 4.69 18.28
N LEU A 161 -4.86 5.08 18.75
CA LEU A 161 -5.23 6.48 18.89
C LEU A 161 -4.40 7.19 19.97
N LEU A 162 -4.20 6.54 21.12
CA LEU A 162 -3.29 7.03 22.16
C LEU A 162 -1.86 7.20 21.63
N MET A 163 -1.37 6.20 20.89
CA MET A 163 -0.03 6.23 20.29
C MET A 163 0.15 7.38 19.31
N VAL A 164 -0.78 7.56 18.35
CA VAL A 164 -0.63 8.64 17.35
C VAL A 164 -0.87 10.03 17.94
N GLN A 165 -1.69 10.15 18.98
CA GLN A 165 -1.84 11.41 19.72
C GLN A 165 -0.51 11.77 20.41
N ALA A 166 0.05 10.85 21.20
CA ALA A 166 1.34 11.04 21.86
C ALA A 166 2.43 11.47 20.87
N LEU A 167 2.49 10.82 19.70
CA LEU A 167 3.49 11.14 18.68
C LEU A 167 3.32 12.56 18.10
N ILE A 168 2.09 13.05 17.95
CA ILE A 168 1.82 14.42 17.50
C ILE A 168 2.20 15.41 18.58
N ASP A 169 1.85 15.15 19.84
CA ASP A 169 2.16 16.05 20.93
C ASP A 169 3.68 16.21 21.07
N ILE A 170 4.43 15.11 20.97
CA ILE A 170 5.89 15.12 20.91
C ILE A 170 6.40 15.95 19.72
N ALA A 171 5.85 15.75 18.52
CA ALA A 171 6.28 16.49 17.33
C ALA A 171 6.02 18.01 17.48
N VAL A 172 4.87 18.38 18.03
CA VAL A 172 4.49 19.78 18.26
C VAL A 172 5.39 20.43 19.32
N ASP A 173 5.66 19.74 20.43
CA ASP A 173 6.56 20.23 21.47
C ASP A 173 7.99 20.40 20.95
N ARG A 174 8.52 19.41 20.23
CA ARG A 174 9.87 19.47 19.66
C ARG A 174 10.10 20.67 18.75
N LYS A 175 9.06 21.10 18.03
CA LYS A 175 9.11 22.25 17.13
C LYS A 175 9.49 23.55 17.86
N SER A 176 8.96 23.78 19.05
CA SER A 176 9.27 24.98 19.85
C SER A 176 10.45 24.75 20.78
N ALA A 177 10.45 23.64 21.53
CA ALA A 177 11.43 23.32 22.57
C ALA A 177 12.87 23.21 22.03
N HIS A 178 13.04 22.76 20.79
CA HIS A 178 14.36 22.51 20.21
C HIS A 178 14.76 23.54 19.13
N SER A 179 14.05 24.68 19.06
CA SER A 179 14.38 25.75 18.10
C SER A 179 15.81 26.29 18.28
N GLU A 180 16.26 26.48 19.52
CA GLU A 180 17.64 26.87 19.82
C GLU A 180 18.66 25.79 19.43
N LEU A 181 18.33 24.51 19.63
CA LEU A 181 19.22 23.40 19.25
C LEU A 181 19.45 23.39 17.73
N LYS A 182 18.39 23.58 16.94
CA LYS A 182 18.49 23.70 15.47
C LYS A 182 19.34 24.90 15.07
N ALA A 183 19.14 26.05 15.71
CA ALA A 183 19.93 27.26 15.46
C ALA A 183 21.42 27.06 15.80
N ARG A 184 21.74 26.48 16.96
CA ARG A 184 23.12 26.20 17.38
C ARG A 184 23.81 25.19 16.46
N ALA A 185 23.10 24.16 16.03
CA ALA A 185 23.62 23.15 15.10
C ALA A 185 23.64 23.62 13.63
N ASN A 186 23.09 24.80 13.33
CA ASN A 186 22.96 25.37 11.99
C ASN A 186 22.30 24.40 10.98
N VAL A 187 21.19 23.76 11.40
CA VAL A 187 20.42 22.83 10.58
C VAL A 187 18.92 23.15 10.65
N GLN A 188 18.19 22.78 9.60
CA GLN A 188 16.73 22.95 9.55
C GLN A 188 16.00 21.76 10.20
N LEU A 189 16.55 20.56 10.05
CA LEU A 189 16.02 19.34 10.66
C LEU A 189 16.50 19.25 12.11
N LEU A 190 15.66 18.74 13.01
CA LEU A 190 16.05 18.47 14.38
C LEU A 190 17.27 17.51 14.40
N PRO A 191 18.43 17.89 14.97
CA PRO A 191 19.52 16.94 15.16
C PRO A 191 19.04 15.74 16.00
N VAL A 192 19.41 14.52 15.59
CA VAL A 192 19.05 13.29 16.30
C VAL A 192 20.29 12.64 16.94
N SER A 193 20.16 12.21 18.18
CA SER A 193 21.20 11.51 18.94
C SER A 193 20.59 10.38 19.77
N ARG A 194 21.40 9.70 20.58
CA ARG A 194 20.90 8.68 21.52
C ARG A 194 20.00 9.30 22.60
N GLU A 195 20.29 10.53 23.00
CA GLU A 195 19.56 11.30 24.01
C GLU A 195 18.33 12.01 23.44
N LEU A 196 18.34 12.30 22.13
CA LEU A 196 17.21 12.86 21.39
C LEU A 196 16.94 12.02 20.14
N PRO A 197 16.38 10.80 20.29
CA PRO A 197 16.22 9.89 19.17
C PRO A 197 15.03 10.26 18.29
N GLN A 198 15.11 9.85 17.03
CA GLN A 198 13.95 9.79 16.17
C GLN A 198 12.95 8.75 16.69
N ILE A 199 11.66 9.07 16.64
CA ILE A 199 10.59 8.09 16.80
C ILE A 199 10.11 7.70 15.40
N LEU A 200 10.22 6.42 15.05
CA LEU A 200 9.77 5.87 13.77
C LEU A 200 8.52 5.00 13.98
N LEU A 201 7.39 5.47 13.49
CA LEU A 201 6.14 4.72 13.46
C LEU A 201 6.09 3.80 12.25
N ILE A 202 5.86 2.50 12.46
CA ILE A 202 5.61 1.53 11.40
C ILE A 202 4.15 1.10 11.48
N LEU A 203 3.37 1.47 10.47
CA LEU A 203 1.96 1.11 10.33
C LEU A 203 1.83 -0.12 9.42
N ASP A 204 1.36 -1.25 9.94
CA ASP A 204 0.93 -2.38 9.11
C ASP A 204 -0.58 -2.34 8.82
N GLU A 205 -0.93 -2.86 7.66
CA GLU A 205 -2.31 -2.93 7.15
C GLU A 205 -3.10 -1.61 7.24
N GLY A 206 -2.47 -0.51 6.86
CA GLY A 206 -3.02 0.84 6.91
C GLY A 206 -4.32 1.07 6.13
N LYS A 207 -4.85 0.10 5.38
CA LYS A 207 -6.20 0.23 4.76
C LYS A 207 -7.28 0.51 5.81
N GLU A 208 -7.15 -0.07 7.01
CA GLU A 208 -8.13 0.11 8.08
C GLU A 208 -8.23 1.57 8.55
N VAL A 209 -7.12 2.31 8.51
CA VAL A 209 -7.03 3.69 9.02
C VAL A 209 -6.83 4.75 7.94
N LEU A 210 -6.25 4.42 6.79
CA LEU A 210 -5.97 5.34 5.67
C LEU A 210 -7.02 5.25 4.55
N GLY A 211 -7.94 4.27 4.63
CA GLY A 211 -8.98 4.07 3.63
C GLY A 211 -9.93 5.28 3.50
N THR A 212 -10.58 5.40 2.34
CA THR A 212 -11.52 6.50 2.09
C THR A 212 -12.93 6.26 2.66
N LYS A 213 -13.25 5.03 3.04
CA LYS A 213 -14.55 4.63 3.58
C LYS A 213 -14.44 4.29 5.07
N ILE A 214 -14.28 5.31 5.91
CA ILE A 214 -14.21 5.16 7.37
C ILE A 214 -15.49 5.71 7.98
N THR A 215 -16.20 4.86 8.72
CA THR A 215 -17.45 5.22 9.42
C THR A 215 -17.27 5.36 10.93
N ASP A 216 -16.28 4.70 11.49
CA ASP A 216 -15.96 4.68 12.92
C ASP A 216 -15.19 5.95 13.34
N GLU A 217 -15.60 6.57 14.45
CA GLU A 217 -15.04 7.85 14.91
C GLU A 217 -13.58 7.70 15.33
N VAL A 218 -13.24 6.64 16.09
CA VAL A 218 -11.87 6.35 16.54
C VAL A 218 -10.93 6.29 15.34
N THR A 219 -11.33 5.52 14.33
CA THR A 219 -10.56 5.37 13.09
C THR A 219 -10.40 6.68 12.33
N ARG A 220 -11.42 7.54 12.29
CA ARG A 220 -11.32 8.89 11.71
C ARG A 220 -10.32 9.76 12.46
N GLN A 221 -10.33 9.68 13.80
CA GLN A 221 -9.41 10.43 14.65
C GLN A 221 -7.96 9.95 14.46
N ILE A 222 -7.74 8.64 14.32
CA ILE A 222 -6.42 8.08 13.97
C ILE A 222 -5.97 8.61 12.61
N ARG A 223 -6.84 8.56 11.60
CA ARG A 223 -6.52 9.04 10.25
C ARG A 223 -6.09 10.49 10.23
N LYS A 224 -6.90 11.38 10.83
CA LYS A 224 -6.62 12.83 10.90
C LYS A 224 -5.25 13.09 11.54
N ARG A 225 -4.92 12.31 12.56
CA ARG A 225 -3.64 12.40 13.28
C ARG A 225 -2.48 11.88 12.44
N LEU A 226 -2.63 10.74 11.76
CA LEU A 226 -1.61 10.26 10.82
C LEU A 226 -1.35 11.25 9.68
N GLU A 227 -2.39 11.87 9.12
CA GLU A 227 -2.26 12.92 8.11
C GLU A 227 -1.47 14.12 8.68
N THR A 228 -1.81 14.57 9.90
CA THR A 228 -1.08 15.63 10.60
C THR A 228 0.38 15.26 10.84
N LEU A 229 0.66 14.03 11.26
CA LEU A 229 2.01 13.53 11.51
C LEU A 229 2.85 13.54 10.23
N VAL A 230 2.28 13.11 9.10
CA VAL A 230 2.98 13.15 7.81
C VAL A 230 3.34 14.59 7.42
N ASP A 231 2.48 15.56 7.73
CA ASP A 231 2.72 16.97 7.41
C ASP A 231 3.78 17.64 8.30
N ILE A 232 3.86 17.31 9.60
CA ILE A 232 4.73 18.02 10.56
C ILE A 232 5.95 17.21 11.03
N GLY A 233 5.88 15.89 10.94
CA GLY A 233 6.76 14.99 11.70
C GLY A 233 8.20 14.88 11.19
N GLY A 234 8.40 15.03 9.87
CA GLY A 234 9.71 14.91 9.24
C GLY A 234 10.77 15.84 9.84
N ASN A 235 10.43 17.10 10.11
CA ASN A 235 11.38 18.07 10.69
C ASN A 235 11.68 17.77 12.16
N GLU A 236 10.73 17.22 12.89
CA GLU A 236 10.73 17.05 14.35
C GLU A 236 11.15 15.64 14.79
N ALA A 237 11.74 14.87 13.86
CA ALA A 237 12.21 13.51 14.10
C ALA A 237 11.11 12.56 14.62
N CYS A 238 9.89 12.75 14.15
CA CYS A 238 8.75 11.85 14.34
C CYS A 238 8.27 11.42 12.95
N ASN A 239 8.73 10.29 12.42
CA ASN A 239 8.45 9.90 11.03
C ASN A 239 7.73 8.55 10.96
N ALA A 240 7.23 8.20 9.76
CA ALA A 240 6.42 7.01 9.56
C ALA A 240 6.79 6.19 8.32
N VAL A 241 6.60 4.87 8.42
CA VAL A 241 6.48 3.93 7.31
C VAL A 241 5.04 3.41 7.28
N LEU A 242 4.32 3.76 6.24
CA LEU A 242 2.91 3.47 6.05
C LEU A 242 2.74 2.29 5.09
N SER A 243 2.28 1.14 5.58
CA SER A 243 2.01 -0.02 4.73
C SER A 243 0.54 -0.12 4.35
N VAL A 244 0.25 -0.39 3.06
CA VAL A 244 -1.11 -0.57 2.52
C VAL A 244 -1.19 -1.84 1.67
N LEU A 245 -2.38 -2.43 1.55
CA LEU A 245 -2.55 -3.67 0.76
C LEU A 245 -2.56 -3.46 -0.76
N ARG A 246 -2.96 -2.27 -1.22
CA ARG A 246 -3.15 -1.93 -2.63
C ARG A 246 -2.74 -0.49 -2.86
N SER A 247 -2.08 -0.23 -3.97
CA SER A 247 -1.72 1.13 -4.41
C SER A 247 -2.87 1.74 -5.20
N ILE A 248 -4.01 1.96 -4.55
CA ILE A 248 -5.19 2.55 -5.19
C ILE A 248 -5.74 3.69 -4.34
N SER A 249 -6.42 4.64 -4.98
CA SER A 249 -6.99 5.85 -4.34
C SER A 249 -7.96 5.57 -3.19
N THR A 250 -8.54 4.36 -3.13
CA THR A 250 -9.44 3.97 -2.03
C THR A 250 -8.69 3.48 -0.79
N ALA A 251 -7.41 3.15 -0.91
CA ALA A 251 -6.56 2.64 0.16
C ALA A 251 -5.55 3.69 0.68
N LEU A 252 -5.26 4.72 -0.12
CA LEU A 252 -4.33 5.79 0.21
C LEU A 252 -4.80 7.11 -0.41
N SER A 253 -4.87 8.18 0.38
CA SER A 253 -5.20 9.50 -0.15
C SER A 253 -4.04 10.05 -0.99
N THR A 254 -4.38 10.80 -2.05
CA THR A 254 -3.37 11.42 -2.93
C THR A 254 -2.51 12.45 -2.20
N ASP A 255 -3.05 13.07 -1.15
CA ASP A 255 -2.34 14.10 -0.39
C ASP A 255 -1.26 13.47 0.49
N VAL A 256 -1.56 12.37 1.20
CA VAL A 256 -0.54 11.58 1.92
C VAL A 256 0.52 11.07 0.94
N LEU A 257 0.10 10.57 -0.23
CA LEU A 257 1.01 10.03 -1.25
C LEU A 257 1.98 11.10 -1.80
N LYS A 258 1.52 12.35 -1.96
CA LYS A 258 2.37 13.47 -2.40
C LYS A 258 3.47 13.82 -1.37
N GLN A 259 3.18 13.68 -0.08
CA GLN A 259 4.15 13.93 0.99
C GLN A 259 5.13 12.77 1.20
N CYS A 260 4.81 11.57 0.69
CA CYS A 260 5.71 10.42 0.74
C CYS A 260 6.75 10.49 -0.39
N ALA A 261 7.99 10.85 -0.07
CA ALA A 261 9.10 10.86 -1.04
C ALA A 261 9.71 9.46 -1.26
N ASN A 262 9.61 8.58 -0.27
CA ASN A 262 9.95 7.17 -0.43
C ASN A 262 8.68 6.39 -0.75
N ARG A 263 8.70 5.67 -1.87
CA ARG A 263 7.56 4.88 -2.34
C ARG A 263 8.05 3.51 -2.74
N ALA A 264 7.39 2.49 -2.22
CA ALA A 264 7.67 1.12 -2.60
C ALA A 264 6.35 0.38 -2.82
N THR A 265 6.35 -0.53 -3.78
CA THR A 265 5.33 -1.56 -3.88
C THR A 265 6.01 -2.90 -4.09
N MET A 266 5.53 -3.92 -3.38
CA MET A 266 5.83 -5.30 -3.73
C MET A 266 5.15 -5.65 -5.07
N ARG A 267 5.39 -6.86 -5.58
CA ARG A 267 4.77 -7.37 -6.80
C ARG A 267 3.28 -6.99 -6.93
N VAL A 268 2.97 -6.35 -8.05
CA VAL A 268 1.63 -5.97 -8.50
C VAL A 268 1.33 -6.62 -9.85
N PHE A 269 0.05 -6.71 -10.20
CA PHE A 269 -0.40 -7.30 -11.47
C PHE A 269 -0.88 -6.24 -12.47
N ASP A 270 -1.37 -5.10 -11.98
CA ASP A 270 -1.98 -4.05 -12.78
C ASP A 270 -1.04 -2.85 -12.91
N GLN A 271 -0.85 -2.36 -14.14
CA GLN A 271 -0.04 -1.14 -14.41
C GLN A 271 -0.59 0.08 -13.66
N SER A 272 -1.91 0.15 -13.47
CA SER A 272 -2.56 1.25 -12.75
C SER A 272 -2.11 1.38 -11.29
N GLU A 273 -1.71 0.30 -10.63
CA GLU A 273 -1.16 0.34 -9.26
C GLU A 273 0.25 0.98 -9.24
N ILE A 274 1.07 0.69 -10.26
CA ILE A 274 2.39 1.33 -10.44
C ILE A 274 2.19 2.82 -10.75
N ASP A 275 1.32 3.13 -11.71
CA ASP A 275 1.08 4.49 -12.16
C ASP A 275 0.49 5.36 -11.05
N PHE A 276 -0.40 4.82 -10.22
CA PHE A 276 -0.94 5.54 -9.06
C PHE A 276 0.16 5.88 -8.04
N LEU A 277 1.05 4.93 -7.72
CA LEU A 277 2.08 5.11 -6.70
C LEU A 277 3.23 6.01 -7.18
N PHE A 278 3.73 5.78 -8.40
CA PHE A 278 4.94 6.44 -8.91
C PHE A 278 4.66 7.55 -9.93
N GLY A 279 3.43 7.66 -10.43
CA GLY A 279 3.07 8.50 -11.57
C GLY A 279 3.22 7.75 -12.91
N TYR A 280 2.63 8.33 -13.96
CA TYR A 280 2.62 7.73 -15.29
C TYR A 280 3.99 7.72 -15.98
N ARG A 281 4.19 6.74 -16.88
CA ARG A 281 5.34 6.66 -17.81
C ARG A 281 6.71 6.63 -17.11
N LYS A 282 6.84 5.82 -16.05
CA LYS A 282 8.12 5.61 -15.33
C LYS A 282 9.02 4.53 -15.92
N GLY A 283 8.64 3.92 -17.04
CA GLY A 283 9.46 2.93 -17.75
C GLY A 283 9.60 1.59 -17.01
N VAL A 284 8.69 1.29 -16.08
CA VAL A 284 8.61 0.01 -15.37
C VAL A 284 7.20 -0.57 -15.51
N THR A 285 7.12 -1.89 -15.59
CA THR A 285 5.88 -2.64 -15.80
C THR A 285 5.75 -3.78 -14.79
N PRO A 286 4.55 -4.30 -14.49
CA PRO A 286 4.38 -5.47 -13.62
C PRO A 286 5.28 -6.67 -13.96
N ALA A 287 5.58 -6.87 -15.26
CA ALA A 287 6.44 -7.96 -15.74
C ALA A 287 7.90 -7.85 -15.26
N ASP A 288 8.32 -6.69 -14.76
CA ASP A 288 9.66 -6.48 -14.23
C ASP A 288 9.89 -7.10 -12.85
N ALA A 289 8.84 -7.34 -12.06
CA ALA A 289 8.94 -7.82 -10.68
C ALA A 289 7.97 -8.98 -10.44
N THR A 290 8.12 -10.07 -11.20
CA THR A 290 7.21 -11.23 -11.18
C THR A 290 7.37 -12.13 -9.96
N GLU A 291 8.51 -12.05 -9.29
CA GLU A 291 8.91 -12.98 -8.23
C GLU A 291 8.35 -12.58 -6.87
N GLN A 292 8.06 -13.55 -6.01
CA GLN A 292 7.66 -13.27 -4.62
C GLN A 292 8.77 -12.52 -3.88
N GLY A 293 8.43 -11.48 -3.12
CA GLY A 293 9.42 -10.65 -2.44
C GLY A 293 10.13 -9.65 -3.36
N SER A 294 9.84 -9.64 -4.66
CA SER A 294 10.29 -8.58 -5.57
C SER A 294 9.28 -7.43 -5.62
N GLY A 295 9.75 -6.25 -6.02
CA GLY A 295 8.95 -5.04 -6.08
C GLY A 295 9.66 -3.88 -6.74
N PHE A 296 9.06 -2.71 -6.66
CA PHE A 296 9.56 -1.44 -7.19
C PHE A 296 9.80 -0.48 -6.04
N LEU A 297 10.91 0.24 -6.10
CA LEU A 297 11.31 1.22 -5.11
C LEU A 297 11.67 2.54 -5.80
N GLN A 298 11.10 3.62 -5.29
CA GLN A 298 11.53 4.99 -5.52
C GLN A 298 11.99 5.56 -4.18
N ALA A 299 13.30 5.74 -4.02
CA ALA A 299 13.87 6.38 -2.84
C ALA A 299 14.05 7.89 -3.09
N ALA A 300 13.59 8.72 -2.16
CA ALA A 300 13.74 10.19 -2.16
C ALA A 300 13.44 10.85 -3.52
N GLY A 301 12.35 10.45 -4.19
CA GLY A 301 11.95 10.99 -5.49
C GLY A 301 12.86 10.62 -6.69
N GLY A 302 13.82 9.72 -6.50
CA GLY A 302 14.71 9.20 -7.54
C GLY A 302 14.01 8.34 -8.60
N PRO A 303 14.79 7.67 -9.48
CA PRO A 303 14.22 6.75 -10.47
C PRO A 303 13.58 5.54 -9.78
N VAL A 304 12.48 5.04 -10.36
CA VAL A 304 11.86 3.79 -9.91
C VAL A 304 12.76 2.63 -10.33
N ARG A 305 13.19 1.81 -9.38
CA ARG A 305 14.06 0.66 -9.62
C ARG A 305 13.44 -0.60 -9.05
N VAL A 306 13.63 -1.71 -9.75
CA VAL A 306 13.23 -3.03 -9.26
C VAL A 306 14.16 -3.45 -8.13
N PHE A 307 13.62 -4.09 -7.11
CA PHE A 307 14.39 -4.68 -6.02
C PHE A 307 13.80 -6.04 -5.59
N LYS A 308 14.63 -6.87 -4.97
CA LYS A 308 14.26 -8.09 -4.26
C LYS A 308 14.51 -7.87 -2.77
N ALA A 309 13.45 -7.95 -1.97
CA ALA A 309 13.54 -7.76 -0.54
C ALA A 309 14.38 -8.86 0.13
N TYR A 310 15.10 -8.50 1.20
CA TYR A 310 15.71 -9.49 2.07
C TYR A 310 14.64 -10.33 2.77
N TYR A 311 14.98 -11.58 3.02
CA TYR A 311 14.15 -12.53 3.73
C TYR A 311 14.75 -12.79 5.12
N MET A 312 13.97 -12.46 6.16
CA MET A 312 14.28 -12.79 7.55
C MET A 312 13.47 -14.02 7.97
N LEU A 313 14.14 -14.98 8.61
CA LEU A 313 13.50 -16.07 9.32
C LEU A 313 12.98 -15.58 10.68
N PRO A 314 11.99 -16.27 11.28
CA PRO A 314 11.55 -15.97 12.65
C PRO A 314 12.68 -16.00 13.68
N SER A 315 13.67 -16.89 13.52
CA SER A 315 14.87 -16.96 14.37
C SER A 315 15.76 -15.72 14.23
N ASP A 316 15.84 -15.14 13.02
CA ASP A 316 16.64 -13.94 12.76
C ASP A 316 16.00 -12.75 13.46
N ILE A 317 14.66 -12.63 13.38
CA ILE A 317 13.89 -11.59 14.08
C ILE A 317 14.07 -11.71 15.59
N GLU A 318 14.00 -12.93 16.12
CA GLU A 318 14.14 -13.17 17.56
C GLU A 318 15.54 -12.81 18.07
N THR A 319 16.57 -13.17 17.31
CA THR A 319 17.97 -12.81 17.61
C THR A 319 18.16 -11.31 17.58
N ALA A 320 17.67 -10.65 16.52
CA ALA A 320 17.72 -9.20 16.38
C ALA A 320 16.95 -8.49 17.50
N ALA A 321 15.78 -9.00 17.89
CA ALA A 321 14.97 -8.41 18.95
C ALA A 321 15.71 -8.39 20.30
N VAL A 322 16.47 -9.44 20.65
CA VAL A 322 17.30 -9.44 21.85
C VAL A 322 18.39 -8.36 21.76
N GLN A 323 19.11 -8.30 20.65
CA GLN A 323 20.19 -7.32 20.45
C GLN A 323 19.68 -5.87 20.44
N ILE A 324 18.52 -5.63 19.82
CA ILE A 324 17.88 -4.31 19.79
C ILE A 324 17.40 -3.91 21.19
N ALA A 325 16.79 -4.82 21.94
CA ALA A 325 16.35 -4.55 23.31
C ALA A 325 17.50 -4.12 24.22
N GLU A 326 18.69 -4.70 24.05
CA GLU A 326 19.89 -4.29 24.79
C GLU A 326 20.42 -2.94 24.31
N HIS A 327 20.37 -2.67 23.00
CA HIS A 327 21.12 -1.57 22.38
C HIS A 327 20.35 -0.26 22.18
N ARG A 328 19.05 -0.31 21.84
CA ARG A 328 18.27 0.86 21.38
C ARG A 328 18.29 2.04 22.38
N PRO A 329 18.16 3.29 21.93
CA PRO A 329 17.91 4.42 22.83
C PRO A 329 16.55 4.29 23.53
N ASP A 330 16.39 5.05 24.61
CA ASP A 330 15.09 5.36 25.21
C ASP A 330 14.54 6.65 24.61
N VAL A 331 13.22 6.82 24.59
CA VAL A 331 12.60 8.10 24.20
C VAL A 331 13.06 9.19 25.16
N ASP A 332 13.35 10.38 24.64
CA ASP A 332 13.86 11.50 25.42
C ASP A 332 12.86 11.96 26.51
N GLY A 333 13.39 12.49 27.62
CA GLY A 333 12.58 12.79 28.80
C GLY A 333 11.47 13.82 28.55
N ASP A 334 11.70 14.79 27.66
CA ASP A 334 10.67 15.77 27.28
C ASP A 334 9.54 15.10 26.48
N ALA A 335 9.88 14.24 25.53
CA ALA A 335 8.90 13.44 24.81
C ALA A 335 8.09 12.51 25.73
N VAL A 336 8.72 11.89 26.74
CA VAL A 336 8.01 11.10 27.77
C VAL A 336 7.00 11.97 28.53
N ARG A 337 7.43 13.13 29.02
CA ARG A 337 6.59 14.07 29.77
C ARG A 337 5.39 14.55 28.94
N VAL A 338 5.62 14.89 27.67
CA VAL A 338 4.59 15.40 26.76
C VAL A 338 3.59 14.31 26.37
N ALA A 339 4.07 13.09 26.15
CA ALA A 339 3.20 11.95 25.83
C ALA A 339 2.33 11.48 27.01
N GLY A 340 2.70 11.87 28.23
CA GLY A 340 1.90 11.73 29.44
C GLY A 340 1.57 10.29 29.82
N GLN A 341 0.45 10.13 30.55
CA GLN A 341 0.04 8.86 31.15
C GLN A 341 -0.08 7.72 30.13
N ALA A 342 -0.54 8.03 28.92
CA ALA A 342 -0.68 7.05 27.85
C ALA A 342 0.66 6.39 27.51
N TYR A 343 1.74 7.16 27.46
CA TYR A 343 3.07 6.61 27.21
C TYR A 343 3.67 5.94 28.44
N GLU A 344 3.48 6.52 29.64
CA GLU A 344 4.01 5.96 30.89
C GLU A 344 3.49 4.54 31.16
N THR A 345 2.19 4.31 30.97
CA THR A 345 1.55 3.00 31.23
C THR A 345 1.57 2.05 30.03
N ARG A 346 2.22 2.43 28.91
CA ARG A 346 2.19 1.66 27.65
C ARG A 346 2.71 0.24 27.77
N LEU A 347 3.76 0.03 28.56
CA LEU A 347 4.38 -1.30 28.70
C LEU A 347 3.46 -2.27 29.43
N GLU A 348 2.73 -1.80 30.44
CA GLU A 348 1.72 -2.60 31.14
C GLU A 348 0.57 -2.98 30.20
N ARG A 349 0.05 -2.01 29.45
CA ARG A 349 -0.99 -2.24 28.44
C ARG A 349 -0.52 -3.18 27.34
N MET A 350 0.67 -3.00 26.78
CA MET A 350 1.25 -3.90 25.79
C MET A 350 1.39 -5.32 26.32
N ARG A 351 1.92 -5.48 27.54
CA ARG A 351 2.05 -6.82 28.16
C ARG A 351 0.68 -7.49 28.23
N TRP A 352 -0.34 -6.75 28.65
CA TRP A 352 -1.71 -7.26 28.72
C TRP A 352 -2.30 -7.60 27.33
N LEU A 353 -2.24 -6.66 26.38
CA LEU A 353 -2.84 -6.79 25.05
C LEU A 353 -2.23 -7.93 24.22
N PHE A 354 -0.93 -8.19 24.39
CA PHE A 354 -0.22 -9.27 23.69
C PHE A 354 -0.19 -10.60 24.47
N SER A 355 -0.76 -10.64 25.68
CA SER A 355 -0.88 -11.86 26.48
C SER A 355 -2.05 -12.73 26.03
N THR A 356 -1.82 -14.05 26.02
CA THR A 356 -2.87 -15.04 25.85
C THR A 356 -3.89 -14.97 27.00
N PRO A 357 -5.11 -15.49 26.82
CA PRO A 357 -6.10 -15.54 27.90
C PRO A 357 -5.58 -16.23 29.17
N ALA A 358 -4.76 -17.27 29.03
CA ALA A 358 -4.16 -17.97 30.16
C ALA A 358 -3.11 -17.14 30.90
N GLU A 359 -2.31 -16.36 30.18
CA GLU A 359 -1.31 -15.44 30.76
C GLU A 359 -1.99 -14.26 31.47
N ARG A 360 -3.07 -13.72 30.90
CA ARG A 360 -3.84 -12.62 31.50
C ARG A 360 -4.41 -12.96 32.88
N GLY A 361 -4.73 -14.23 33.14
CA GLY A 361 -5.16 -14.68 34.47
C GLY A 361 -4.11 -14.52 35.58
N ARG A 362 -2.85 -14.20 35.22
CA ARG A 362 -1.74 -13.95 36.15
C ARG A 362 -1.27 -12.50 36.17
N LEU A 363 -1.87 -11.64 35.34
CA LEU A 363 -1.50 -10.24 35.21
C LEU A 363 -2.54 -9.37 35.88
N THR A 364 -2.09 -8.26 36.47
CA THR A 364 -3.00 -7.19 36.89
C THR A 364 -3.52 -6.49 35.62
N PRO A 365 -4.85 -6.37 35.45
CA PRO A 365 -5.43 -5.57 34.38
C PRO A 365 -4.91 -4.13 34.44
N PRO A 366 -4.49 -3.52 33.32
CA PRO A 366 -4.11 -2.11 33.30
C PRO A 366 -5.29 -1.22 33.67
N GLU A 367 -4.99 -0.10 34.34
CA GLU A 367 -5.98 0.93 34.63
C GLU A 367 -6.54 1.54 33.32
N PRO A 368 -7.80 2.02 33.33
CA PRO A 368 -8.39 2.69 32.19
C PRO A 368 -7.63 3.99 31.86
N VAL A 369 -7.63 4.35 30.58
CA VAL A 369 -6.98 5.57 30.08
C VAL A 369 -7.99 6.41 29.31
N GLU A 370 -7.98 7.72 29.53
CA GLU A 370 -8.83 8.65 28.78
C GLU A 370 -8.40 8.71 27.31
N LEU A 371 -9.37 8.57 26.40
CA LEU A 371 -9.14 8.72 24.98
C LEU A 371 -9.05 10.21 24.62
N PRO A 372 -8.21 10.58 23.64
CA PRO A 372 -7.98 11.97 23.26
C PRO A 372 -9.10 12.55 22.38
N TYR A 373 -10.28 11.93 22.39
CA TYR A 373 -11.50 12.40 21.74
C TYR A 373 -12.70 11.97 22.60
N GLY A 374 -13.73 12.82 22.64
CA GLY A 374 -14.87 12.60 23.52
C GLY A 374 -14.50 12.93 24.97
N GLU A 375 -15.01 14.02 25.51
CA GLU A 375 -14.73 14.42 26.89
C GLU A 375 -15.12 13.27 27.85
N GLY A 376 -14.14 12.75 28.60
CA GLY A 376 -14.35 11.69 29.58
C GLY A 376 -14.53 10.27 29.02
N GLU A 377 -14.28 10.03 27.73
CA GLU A 377 -14.34 8.66 27.18
C GLU A 377 -13.14 7.84 27.68
N LEU A 378 -13.40 6.86 28.54
CA LEU A 378 -12.38 5.95 29.07
C LEU A 378 -12.29 4.69 28.22
N TRP A 379 -11.06 4.31 27.86
CA TRP A 379 -10.78 3.01 27.28
C TRP A 379 -10.27 2.04 28.34
N TYR A 380 -10.81 0.82 28.32
CA TYR A 380 -10.47 -0.27 29.23
C TYR A 380 -9.67 -1.33 28.46
N PRO A 381 -8.33 -1.35 28.55
CA PRO A 381 -7.49 -2.32 27.84
C PRO A 381 -7.83 -3.78 28.21
N ALA A 382 -8.42 -3.96 29.38
CA ALA A 382 -8.87 -5.24 29.90
C ALA A 382 -10.24 -5.71 29.38
N GLY A 383 -11.00 -4.85 28.70
CA GLY A 383 -12.41 -5.12 28.38
C GLY A 383 -13.29 -5.20 29.62
N ASN A 384 -12.83 -4.66 30.76
CA ASN A 384 -13.52 -4.63 32.04
C ASN A 384 -14.34 -3.35 32.19
N GLU A 385 -15.04 -2.92 31.15
CA GLU A 385 -15.97 -1.79 31.27
C GLU A 385 -16.91 -2.04 32.45
N PRO A 386 -17.11 -1.05 33.35
CA PRO A 386 -18.12 -1.15 34.39
C PRO A 386 -19.44 -1.49 33.72
N VAL A 387 -20.00 -2.64 34.06
CA VAL A 387 -21.36 -2.96 33.63
C VAL A 387 -22.24 -1.94 34.34
N ASP A 388 -22.92 -1.10 33.57
CA ASP A 388 -23.83 -0.09 34.10
C ASP A 388 -24.94 -0.79 34.89
N VAL A 389 -24.81 -0.82 36.22
CA VAL A 389 -25.70 -1.60 37.10
C VAL A 389 -27.03 -0.85 37.33
N ASP A 390 -27.09 0.43 36.97
CA ASP A 390 -28.27 1.28 37.18
C ASP A 390 -29.25 1.28 36.00
N GLY A 391 -28.90 0.60 34.90
CA GLY A 391 -29.77 0.37 33.74
C GLY A 391 -30.67 -0.86 33.87
N GLN A 392 -31.44 -1.00 34.95
CA GLN A 392 -32.63 -1.86 34.91
C GLN A 392 -33.71 -1.18 34.09
N ASP A 393 -33.54 -1.14 32.77
CA ASP A 393 -34.68 -1.22 31.84
C ASP A 393 -34.20 -1.61 30.43
N LEU A 394 -34.70 -2.77 30.01
CA LEU A 394 -34.71 -3.30 28.64
C LEU A 394 -33.35 -3.53 27.95
N LEU A 395 -32.60 -4.53 28.41
CA LEU A 395 -31.71 -5.27 27.50
C LEU A 395 -32.58 -6.14 26.56
N PRO A 396 -32.47 -6.04 25.22
CA PRO A 396 -32.83 -7.19 24.39
C PRO A 396 -31.85 -8.31 24.73
N GLU A 397 -32.38 -9.48 25.05
CA GLU A 397 -31.63 -10.66 25.46
C GLU A 397 -30.31 -10.82 24.69
N ARG A 398 -29.19 -10.85 25.41
CA ARG A 398 -27.92 -11.38 24.92
C ARG A 398 -28.20 -12.75 24.30
N ARG A 399 -28.09 -12.87 22.97
CA ARG A 399 -28.10 -14.16 22.29
C ARG A 399 -26.98 -15.03 22.87
N ARG A 400 -27.38 -16.15 23.46
CA ARG A 400 -26.49 -17.23 23.87
C ARG A 400 -25.63 -17.67 22.67
N PRO A 401 -24.34 -17.98 22.86
CA PRO A 401 -23.52 -18.52 21.79
C PRO A 401 -23.99 -19.95 21.47
N GLY A 402 -24.48 -20.15 20.24
CA GLY A 402 -24.71 -21.47 19.65
C GLY A 402 -26.14 -21.76 19.23
N THR A 403 -26.57 -21.27 18.07
CA THR A 403 -27.45 -22.00 17.12
C THR A 403 -27.56 -21.22 15.82
N VAL A 404 -26.71 -21.57 14.84
CA VAL A 404 -26.90 -21.13 13.46
C VAL A 404 -27.98 -22.03 12.86
N SER A 405 -29.13 -21.44 12.53
CA SER A 405 -30.12 -22.06 11.66
C SER A 405 -29.46 -22.39 10.33
N ARG A 406 -29.40 -23.69 10.00
CA ARG A 406 -28.94 -24.22 8.72
C ARG A 406 -29.81 -23.63 7.61
N ARG A 407 -29.20 -22.97 6.64
CA ARG A 407 -29.80 -22.75 5.32
C ARG A 407 -29.33 -23.87 4.38
N ASP A 408 -30.30 -24.64 3.91
CA ASP A 408 -30.18 -25.86 3.11
C ASP A 408 -29.80 -25.60 1.64
N HIS A 409 -28.52 -25.36 1.34
CA HIS A 409 -28.02 -25.48 -0.06
C HIS A 409 -26.54 -25.83 -0.18
N LEU A 410 -25.88 -26.24 0.90
CA LEU A 410 -24.52 -26.77 0.83
C LEU A 410 -24.55 -28.29 1.05
N ARG A 411 -24.42 -29.04 -0.06
CA ARG A 411 -24.15 -30.49 -0.01
C ARG A 411 -22.69 -30.70 0.40
N LEU A 412 -22.49 -31.21 1.60
CA LEU A 412 -21.23 -31.83 2.04
C LEU A 412 -21.04 -33.14 1.24
N LEU A 413 -19.94 -33.24 0.51
CA LEU A 413 -19.46 -34.52 -0.01
C LEU A 413 -18.79 -35.31 1.13
N PRO A 414 -19.02 -36.63 1.24
CA PRO A 414 -18.40 -37.45 2.29
C PRO A 414 -16.88 -37.44 2.20
N SER A 415 -16.23 -37.26 3.34
CA SER A 415 -14.78 -37.34 3.51
C SER A 415 -14.38 -38.77 3.84
N ASP A 416 -14.43 -39.64 2.82
CA ASP A 416 -13.79 -40.95 2.90
C ASP A 416 -12.49 -40.92 2.09
N GLY A 417 -11.38 -40.90 2.83
CA GLY A 417 -10.05 -41.24 2.34
C GLY A 417 -9.30 -40.14 1.59
N VAL A 418 -8.24 -39.61 2.19
CA VAL A 418 -6.84 -39.77 1.74
C VAL A 418 -5.99 -38.87 2.65
N THR A 419 -5.67 -39.37 3.84
CA THR A 419 -4.47 -38.99 4.58
C THR A 419 -3.51 -40.18 4.56
N ALA A 420 -2.86 -40.40 3.42
CA ALA A 420 -1.68 -41.26 3.33
C ALA A 420 -0.98 -41.05 1.97
N GLY A 421 0.33 -40.81 2.01
CA GLY A 421 1.20 -41.00 0.83
C GLY A 421 1.90 -39.76 0.31
N TRP A 422 2.80 -39.16 1.10
CA TRP A 422 3.90 -38.39 0.51
C TRP A 422 4.90 -39.37 -0.10
N GLY A 423 4.76 -39.62 -1.40
CA GLY A 423 5.69 -40.40 -2.19
C GLY A 423 6.92 -39.58 -2.60
N THR A 424 8.10 -40.15 -2.37
CA THR A 424 9.42 -39.71 -2.85
C THR A 424 9.48 -39.49 -4.37
N PRO A 425 10.30 -38.54 -4.86
CA PRO A 425 10.44 -38.27 -6.29
C PRO A 425 11.30 -39.35 -6.96
N VAL A 426 10.69 -40.19 -7.79
CA VAL A 426 11.40 -41.08 -8.72
C VAL A 426 11.41 -40.46 -10.12
N THR A 427 12.64 -40.29 -10.61
CA THR A 427 13.12 -40.10 -11.98
C THR A 427 12.07 -40.25 -13.10
N ARG A 428 11.77 -39.14 -13.78
CA ARG A 428 11.09 -39.16 -15.08
C ARG A 428 12.13 -39.17 -16.21
N ARG A 429 12.16 -40.28 -16.95
CA ARG A 429 12.87 -40.43 -18.24
C ARG A 429 12.25 -39.53 -19.32
N PRO A 430 13.03 -39.14 -20.34
CA PRO A 430 12.63 -38.16 -21.35
C PRO A 430 11.66 -38.76 -22.37
N SER A 431 10.66 -37.97 -22.77
CA SER A 431 9.75 -38.32 -23.87
C SER A 431 10.44 -38.09 -25.21
N THR A 432 10.39 -39.12 -26.04
CA THR A 432 10.85 -39.20 -27.43
C THR A 432 10.26 -38.11 -28.33
N SER A 433 11.14 -37.46 -29.09
CA SER A 433 10.84 -36.55 -30.19
C SER A 433 10.16 -37.26 -31.36
N PRO A 434 9.22 -36.62 -32.09
CA PRO A 434 8.89 -37.02 -33.45
C PRO A 434 9.94 -36.47 -34.43
N THR A 435 10.40 -37.35 -35.29
CA THR A 435 11.30 -37.11 -36.43
C THR A 435 10.79 -36.01 -37.36
N MET A 436 11.57 -34.94 -37.56
CA MET A 436 11.47 -34.08 -38.75
C MET A 436 12.31 -34.69 -39.87
N ARG A 437 11.63 -35.19 -40.91
CA ARG A 437 12.10 -35.14 -42.29
C ARG A 437 11.43 -33.93 -42.96
N ASP A 438 12.14 -33.41 -43.95
CA ASP A 438 11.76 -32.38 -44.92
C ASP A 438 12.31 -30.97 -44.62
N ALA A 439 13.60 -30.84 -44.98
CA ALA A 439 14.17 -29.62 -45.48
C ALA A 439 13.67 -29.36 -46.92
N ALA A 440 13.44 -28.07 -47.22
CA ALA A 440 13.27 -27.42 -48.53
C ALA A 440 11.86 -26.88 -48.84
N ARG A 441 11.61 -25.63 -48.43
CA ARG A 441 11.27 -24.55 -49.37
C ARG A 441 11.26 -23.19 -48.68
N GLU A 442 12.20 -22.38 -49.12
CA GLU A 442 12.33 -20.96 -48.86
C GLU A 442 11.35 -20.23 -49.79
N GLU A 443 10.25 -19.70 -49.24
CA GLU A 443 9.37 -18.77 -49.96
C GLU A 443 9.27 -17.45 -49.18
N SER A 444 9.68 -16.40 -49.88
CA SER A 444 9.75 -15.01 -49.44
C SER A 444 8.42 -14.49 -48.90
N ARG A 445 8.41 -14.05 -47.63
CA ARG A 445 7.33 -13.20 -47.11
C ARG A 445 7.52 -11.76 -47.60
N PRO A 446 6.49 -11.11 -48.16
CA PRO A 446 6.59 -9.70 -48.56
C PRO A 446 6.63 -8.79 -47.32
N PRO A 447 7.25 -7.60 -47.42
CA PRO A 447 7.36 -6.68 -46.31
C PRO A 447 5.99 -6.12 -45.91
N LEU A 448 5.72 -6.06 -44.60
CA LEU A 448 4.56 -5.40 -44.01
C LEU A 448 4.59 -3.91 -44.39
N ARG A 449 3.61 -3.47 -45.18
CA ARG A 449 3.34 -2.05 -45.42
C ARG A 449 2.38 -1.56 -44.34
N ALA A 450 2.74 -0.45 -43.69
CA ALA A 450 1.84 0.28 -42.81
C ALA A 450 0.68 0.84 -43.66
N GLU A 451 -0.51 0.32 -43.44
CA GLU A 451 -1.73 0.86 -44.04
C GLU A 451 -2.15 2.10 -43.24
N GLN A 452 -2.16 3.25 -43.91
CA GLN A 452 -2.73 4.48 -43.38
C GLN A 452 -4.24 4.27 -43.28
N VAL A 453 -4.77 4.19 -42.05
CA VAL A 453 -6.21 4.13 -41.78
C VAL A 453 -6.83 5.40 -42.36
N ARG A 454 -7.61 5.24 -43.43
CA ARG A 454 -8.45 6.30 -43.99
C ARG A 454 -9.50 6.68 -42.94
N ALA A 455 -9.77 7.98 -42.82
CA ALA A 455 -10.95 8.47 -42.12
C ALA A 455 -12.19 7.79 -42.72
N VAL A 456 -12.91 7.03 -41.90
CA VAL A 456 -14.18 6.41 -42.26
C VAL A 456 -15.25 7.50 -42.12
N ASP A 457 -15.56 8.18 -43.23
CA ASP A 457 -16.81 8.93 -43.37
C ASP A 457 -17.96 7.92 -43.46
N GLY A 458 -18.44 7.47 -42.30
CA GLY A 458 -19.55 6.51 -42.22
C GLY A 458 -19.71 5.86 -40.84
N GLY A 459 -19.57 6.64 -39.75
CA GLY A 459 -19.77 6.13 -38.40
C GLY A 459 -21.17 5.53 -38.21
N GLU A 460 -21.27 4.50 -37.36
CA GLU A 460 -22.56 3.89 -37.02
C GLU A 460 -23.53 4.97 -36.48
N PRO A 461 -24.81 4.95 -36.91
CA PRO A 461 -25.79 5.92 -36.45
C PRO A 461 -25.94 5.83 -34.93
N LEU A 462 -26.00 6.99 -34.26
CA LEU A 462 -26.17 7.01 -32.81
C LEU A 462 -27.59 6.54 -32.45
N PRO A 463 -27.75 5.85 -31.31
CA PRO A 463 -29.07 5.53 -30.80
C PRO A 463 -29.85 6.80 -30.43
N GLU A 464 -31.15 6.84 -30.75
CA GLU A 464 -32.01 8.01 -30.57
C GLU A 464 -31.97 8.55 -29.13
N ILE A 465 -31.92 7.68 -28.12
CA ILE A 465 -31.85 8.11 -26.71
C ILE A 465 -30.59 8.92 -26.41
N LEU A 466 -29.46 8.57 -27.02
CA LEU A 466 -28.19 9.24 -26.79
C LEU A 466 -28.16 10.58 -27.53
N GLU A 467 -28.70 10.63 -28.75
CA GLU A 467 -28.88 11.89 -29.49
C GLU A 467 -29.76 12.87 -28.71
N ARG A 468 -30.94 12.44 -28.29
CA ARG A 468 -31.87 13.28 -27.50
C ARG A 468 -31.25 13.72 -26.17
N ALA A 469 -30.50 12.85 -25.49
CA ALA A 469 -29.83 13.20 -24.24
C ALA A 469 -28.71 14.25 -24.43
N LEU A 470 -28.02 14.24 -25.57
CA LEU A 470 -27.00 15.23 -25.94
C LEU A 470 -27.61 16.58 -26.35
N GLU A 471 -28.83 16.59 -26.89
CA GLU A 471 -29.58 17.80 -27.25
C GLU A 471 -30.20 18.52 -26.05
N VAL A 472 -30.45 17.81 -24.93
CA VAL A 472 -30.94 18.42 -23.70
C VAL A 472 -29.99 19.54 -23.23
N ARG A 473 -30.54 20.61 -22.66
CA ARG A 473 -29.73 21.68 -22.04
C ARG A 473 -29.11 21.20 -20.71
N TRP A 474 -27.81 21.00 -20.72
CA TRP A 474 -27.00 20.78 -19.53
C TRP A 474 -26.62 22.13 -18.91
N ASP A 475 -26.51 22.22 -17.59
CA ASP A 475 -25.87 23.39 -16.98
C ASP A 475 -24.72 22.93 -16.09
N GLN A 476 -23.57 23.57 -16.32
CA GLN A 476 -22.24 23.11 -15.91
C GLN A 476 -21.95 21.65 -16.29
N GLY A 477 -22.46 21.20 -17.45
CA GLY A 477 -22.20 19.85 -17.97
C GLY A 477 -22.83 18.71 -17.18
N ARG A 478 -23.71 18.96 -16.20
CA ARG A 478 -24.35 17.92 -15.38
C ARG A 478 -25.88 18.01 -15.44
N LEU A 479 -26.59 16.93 -15.08
CA LEU A 479 -28.06 16.93 -14.97
C LEU A 479 -28.54 15.83 -14.03
N HIS A 480 -29.49 16.12 -13.12
CA HIS A 480 -30.07 15.11 -12.22
C HIS A 480 -30.80 14.02 -13.01
N THR A 481 -30.75 12.77 -12.53
CA THR A 481 -31.36 11.60 -13.18
C THR A 481 -32.85 11.82 -13.44
N GLU A 482 -33.61 12.22 -12.42
CA GLU A 482 -35.05 12.53 -12.50
C GLU A 482 -35.38 13.57 -13.58
N ARG A 483 -34.51 14.56 -13.76
CA ARG A 483 -34.71 15.62 -14.75
C ARG A 483 -34.40 15.14 -16.16
N LEU A 484 -33.32 14.36 -16.34
CA LEU A 484 -32.97 13.78 -17.63
C LEU A 484 -34.05 12.78 -18.08
N ALA A 485 -34.51 11.91 -17.16
CA ALA A 485 -35.54 10.93 -17.43
C ALA A 485 -36.85 11.59 -17.89
N ARG A 486 -37.29 12.64 -17.17
CA ARG A 486 -38.47 13.44 -17.56
C ARG A 486 -38.32 14.11 -18.92
N LEU A 487 -37.14 14.59 -19.28
CA LEU A 487 -36.92 15.26 -20.58
C LEU A 487 -36.87 14.28 -21.75
N LEU A 488 -36.54 13.02 -21.48
CA LEU A 488 -36.51 11.94 -22.47
C LEU A 488 -37.81 11.12 -22.50
N ASP A 489 -38.77 11.47 -21.64
CA ASP A 489 -40.04 10.77 -21.42
C ASP A 489 -39.88 9.29 -21.05
N VAL A 490 -38.94 9.00 -20.14
CA VAL A 490 -38.67 7.66 -19.61
C VAL A 490 -38.66 7.68 -18.08
N THR A 491 -38.77 6.51 -17.47
CA THR A 491 -38.59 6.39 -16.01
C THR A 491 -37.10 6.42 -15.61
N ASP A 492 -36.79 6.79 -14.36
CA ASP A 492 -35.40 6.78 -13.85
C ASP A 492 -34.73 5.40 -13.98
N THR A 493 -35.51 4.33 -13.77
CA THR A 493 -35.04 2.94 -13.87
C THR A 493 -34.73 2.58 -15.32
N GLU A 494 -35.61 2.95 -16.25
CA GLU A 494 -35.44 2.71 -17.68
C GLU A 494 -34.27 3.52 -18.26
N LEU A 495 -34.13 4.79 -17.86
CA LEU A 495 -32.98 5.61 -18.22
C LEU A 495 -31.66 4.97 -17.76
N GLY A 496 -31.64 4.46 -16.51
CA GLY A 496 -30.48 3.77 -15.97
C GLY A 496 -30.13 2.49 -16.71
N ALA A 497 -31.13 1.74 -17.18
CA ALA A 497 -30.91 0.53 -17.98
C ALA A 497 -30.36 0.88 -19.37
N LEU A 498 -30.97 1.84 -20.07
CA LEU A 498 -30.60 2.23 -21.44
C LEU A 498 -29.20 2.87 -21.50
N LEU A 499 -28.92 3.84 -20.61
CA LEU A 499 -27.59 4.46 -20.54
C LEU A 499 -26.54 3.50 -19.96
N GLY A 500 -26.93 2.67 -18.99
CA GLY A 500 -26.04 1.67 -18.40
C GLY A 500 -25.56 0.63 -19.40
N ALA A 501 -26.42 0.25 -20.36
CA ALA A 501 -26.08 -0.66 -21.46
C ALA A 501 -25.03 -0.06 -22.42
N LEU A 502 -24.94 1.28 -22.50
CA LEU A 502 -23.90 2.02 -23.23
C LEU A 502 -22.66 2.35 -22.37
N GLY A 503 -22.56 1.80 -21.15
CA GLY A 503 -21.46 2.09 -20.22
C GLY A 503 -21.56 3.44 -19.50
N VAL A 504 -22.66 4.18 -19.69
CA VAL A 504 -22.88 5.49 -19.06
C VAL A 504 -23.58 5.32 -17.71
N GLN A 505 -22.85 5.61 -16.63
CA GLN A 505 -23.36 5.47 -15.26
C GLN A 505 -23.60 6.85 -14.62
N PRO A 506 -24.58 6.97 -13.69
CA PRO A 506 -24.75 8.19 -12.92
C PRO A 506 -23.53 8.44 -12.03
N LEU A 507 -23.24 9.72 -11.78
CA LEU A 507 -22.13 10.17 -10.95
C LEU A 507 -22.19 9.51 -9.56
N PRO A 508 -21.03 9.08 -9.01
CA PRO A 508 -20.97 8.38 -7.74
C PRO A 508 -21.45 9.25 -6.57
N ASN A 509 -21.23 10.56 -6.67
CA ASN A 509 -21.59 11.55 -5.66
C ASN A 509 -22.82 12.35 -6.11
N ALA A 510 -23.78 12.52 -5.20
CA ALA A 510 -24.90 13.42 -5.42
C ALA A 510 -24.43 14.88 -5.42
N PHE A 511 -24.97 15.69 -6.33
CA PHE A 511 -24.68 17.12 -6.44
C PHE A 511 -25.95 17.95 -6.21
N GLU A 512 -25.75 19.15 -5.68
CA GLU A 512 -26.86 20.06 -5.38
C GLU A 512 -27.20 20.92 -6.59
N ARG A 513 -28.49 21.01 -6.89
CA ARG A 513 -29.00 21.92 -7.92
C ARG A 513 -30.46 22.27 -7.67
N GLY A 514 -30.79 23.56 -7.79
CA GLY A 514 -32.13 24.06 -7.46
C GLY A 514 -32.56 23.73 -6.03
N GLY A 515 -31.62 23.76 -5.06
CA GLY A 515 -31.87 23.44 -3.65
C GLY A 515 -32.14 21.95 -3.36
N ARG A 516 -31.90 21.05 -4.33
CA ARG A 516 -32.06 19.60 -4.15
C ARG A 516 -30.74 18.88 -4.42
N ARG A 517 -30.33 18.01 -3.50
CA ARG A 517 -29.14 17.16 -3.63
C ARG A 517 -29.54 15.77 -4.13
N ARG A 518 -29.20 15.44 -5.37
CA ARG A 518 -29.56 14.17 -6.05
C ARG A 518 -28.42 13.67 -6.93
N ARG A 519 -28.48 12.40 -7.33
CA ARG A 519 -27.56 11.84 -8.34
C ARG A 519 -27.99 12.25 -9.75
N GLY A 520 -27.07 12.15 -10.68
CA GLY A 520 -27.28 12.57 -12.06
C GLY A 520 -26.15 12.14 -12.97
N TYR A 521 -26.21 12.55 -14.22
CA TYR A 521 -25.21 12.24 -15.24
C TYR A 521 -24.32 13.45 -15.50
N GLU A 522 -23.20 13.19 -16.18
CA GLU A 522 -22.27 14.20 -16.71
C GLU A 522 -22.24 14.05 -18.22
N ARG A 523 -22.38 15.18 -18.93
CA ARG A 523 -22.49 15.25 -20.39
C ARG A 523 -21.30 14.58 -21.09
N GLY A 524 -20.09 14.75 -20.54
CA GLY A 524 -18.87 14.16 -21.07
C GLY A 524 -18.95 12.64 -21.20
N HIS A 525 -19.57 11.94 -20.24
CA HIS A 525 -19.73 10.48 -20.33
C HIS A 525 -20.66 10.07 -21.49
N LEU A 526 -21.64 10.90 -21.84
CA LEU A 526 -22.52 10.65 -22.99
C LEU A 526 -21.81 10.94 -24.32
N GLU A 527 -20.97 11.98 -24.35
CA GLU A 527 -20.14 12.34 -25.51
C GLU A 527 -19.09 11.24 -25.78
N ASP A 528 -18.43 10.72 -24.74
CA ASP A 528 -17.48 9.62 -24.84
C ASP A 528 -18.14 8.35 -25.41
N ALA A 529 -19.34 8.00 -24.93
CA ALA A 529 -20.10 6.86 -25.44
C ALA A 529 -20.52 7.06 -26.90
N ALA A 530 -20.97 8.27 -27.27
CA ALA A 530 -21.33 8.60 -28.65
C ALA A 530 -20.12 8.48 -29.60
N ASP A 531 -18.96 8.99 -29.18
CA ASP A 531 -17.76 8.94 -29.99
C ASP A 531 -17.21 7.50 -30.11
N ALA A 532 -17.34 6.68 -29.06
CA ALA A 532 -17.00 5.26 -29.13
C ALA A 532 -17.89 4.50 -30.13
N ILE A 533 -19.19 4.79 -30.19
CA ILE A 533 -20.12 4.20 -31.18
C ILE A 533 -19.73 4.64 -32.60
N ARG A 534 -19.48 5.93 -32.82
CA ARG A 534 -19.07 6.45 -34.14
C ARG A 534 -17.76 5.83 -34.65
N ARG A 535 -16.84 5.49 -33.74
CA ARG A 535 -15.58 4.80 -34.06
C ARG A 535 -15.73 3.27 -34.21
N GLY A 536 -16.91 2.70 -33.93
CA GLY A 536 -17.15 1.26 -33.92
C GLY A 536 -16.47 0.54 -32.74
N GLU A 537 -16.09 1.27 -31.69
CA GLU A 537 -15.47 0.71 -30.48
C GLU A 537 -16.51 0.20 -29.47
N LEU A 538 -17.74 0.72 -29.57
CA LEU A 538 -18.87 0.34 -28.71
C LEU A 538 -20.04 -0.13 -29.56
N ALA A 539 -20.36 -1.43 -29.49
CA ALA A 539 -21.54 -1.98 -30.15
C ALA A 539 -22.81 -1.56 -29.41
N VAL A 540 -23.80 -1.06 -30.15
CA VAL A 540 -25.10 -0.66 -29.58
C VAL A 540 -25.95 -1.91 -29.29
N PRO A 541 -26.38 -2.12 -28.03
CA PRO A 541 -27.27 -3.24 -27.70
C PRO A 541 -28.65 -3.10 -28.37
N PRO A 542 -29.29 -4.20 -28.80
CA PRO A 542 -30.58 -4.17 -29.51
C PRO A 542 -31.68 -3.41 -28.77
N GLU A 543 -31.73 -3.50 -27.44
CA GLU A 543 -32.68 -2.81 -26.58
C GLU A 543 -32.51 -1.29 -26.58
N VAL A 544 -31.29 -0.80 -26.82
CA VAL A 544 -30.99 0.64 -26.94
C VAL A 544 -31.23 1.10 -28.39
N ALA A 545 -30.87 0.26 -29.37
CA ALA A 545 -31.11 0.54 -30.78
C ALA A 545 -32.59 0.57 -31.16
N ALA A 546 -33.42 -0.26 -30.51
CA ALA A 546 -34.86 -0.35 -30.73
C ALA A 546 -35.68 0.65 -29.90
N TRP A 547 -35.03 1.41 -29.00
CA TRP A 547 -35.70 2.44 -28.24
C TRP A 547 -36.02 3.63 -29.16
N THR A 548 -37.28 4.02 -29.20
CA THR A 548 -37.78 5.20 -29.88
C THR A 548 -38.62 6.00 -28.90
N ALA A 549 -38.57 7.32 -28.97
CA ALA A 549 -39.46 8.17 -28.19
C ALA A 549 -40.94 7.80 -28.42
N ALA A 550 -41.72 7.67 -27.34
CA ALA A 550 -43.17 7.54 -27.42
C ALA A 550 -43.87 8.87 -27.78
#